data_AF-A0A914QQD4-F1
#
_entry.id   AF-A0A914QQD4-F1
#
_cell.length_a   1.000
_cell.length_b   1.000
_cell.length_c   1.000
_cell.angle_alpha   90.00
_cell.angle_beta   90.00
_cell.angle_gamma   90.00
#
_symmetry.space_group_name_H-M   'P 1'
#
loop_
_entity.id
_entity.type
_entity.pdbx_description
1 polymer ?
#
loop_
_entity_poly.entity_id
_entity_poly.type
_entity_poly.pdbx_seq_one_letter_code
_entity_poly.pdbx_strand_id
1 'polypeptide(L)'
;MYPKSLLKTDTIEILGYFDSLINTIQDPDILAFEEHKQLFWDTFTQIRAKHPDLDIKKVGKLTAWQALAKMPKSRAVRRVQAIRKLTAGVSLFREFDIIEPLVPGMETKITVSFSPSQYICMENIGKVLIQVEVDRGSFQEPTIVTVHYKTIEDSAKAGDDYEPIQGIITFLPHEIK
;
A
#
# COMPACT_ATOMS: atom_id res chain seq x y z
N MET A 1 -24.30 26.93 26.20
CA MET A 1 -25.54 26.11 26.18
C MET A 1 -25.92 25.92 24.71
N TYR A 2 -25.48 24.80 24.12
CA TYR A 2 -25.99 24.21 22.87
C TYR A 2 -25.75 22.69 23.02
N PRO A 3 -26.74 21.82 22.71
CA PRO A 3 -26.66 20.40 23.04
C PRO A 3 -25.80 19.62 22.04
N LYS A 4 -24.91 18.77 22.56
CA LYS A 4 -24.20 17.73 21.80
C LYS A 4 -25.20 16.63 21.44
N SER A 5 -25.58 16.52 20.17
CA SER A 5 -26.27 15.36 19.64
C SER A 5 -25.31 14.17 19.59
N LEU A 6 -25.68 13.10 20.28
CA LEU A 6 -25.06 11.78 20.19
C LEU A 6 -25.04 11.31 18.73
N LEU A 7 -23.85 11.11 18.17
CA LEU A 7 -23.64 10.12 17.12
C LEU A 7 -23.14 8.86 17.82
N LYS A 8 -24.08 7.94 18.11
CA LYS A 8 -23.74 6.53 18.33
C LYS A 8 -23.20 6.01 17.00
N THR A 9 -21.89 6.01 16.83
CA THR A 9 -21.26 5.17 15.83
C THR A 9 -21.27 3.76 16.40
N ASP A 10 -22.16 2.92 15.87
CA ASP A 10 -22.15 1.49 16.14
C ASP A 10 -20.76 0.95 15.76
N THR A 11 -19.93 0.73 16.79
CA THR A 11 -18.70 -0.02 16.68
C THR A 11 -19.09 -1.47 16.49
N ILE A 12 -19.37 -1.84 15.24
CA ILE A 12 -19.61 -3.22 14.84
C ILE A 12 -18.29 -3.98 15.03
N GLU A 13 -18.38 -5.10 15.73
CA GLU A 13 -17.32 -6.02 16.16
C GLU A 13 -16.57 -6.69 14.99
N ILE A 14 -15.87 -5.90 14.16
CA ILE A 14 -15.06 -6.43 13.04
C ILE A 14 -13.63 -6.79 13.52
N LEU A 15 -13.25 -6.36 14.73
CA LEU A 15 -11.90 -6.56 15.28
C LEU A 15 -11.60 -8.02 15.67
N GLY A 16 -12.60 -8.89 15.80
CA GLY A 16 -12.38 -10.29 16.23
C GLY A 16 -11.91 -11.24 15.12
N TYR A 17 -12.33 -11.02 13.87
CA TYR A 17 -12.10 -11.99 12.78
C TYR A 17 -10.82 -11.69 11.99
N PHE A 18 -10.41 -10.42 11.92
CA PHE A 18 -9.19 -10.00 11.20
C PHE A 18 -7.91 -10.44 11.91
N ASP A 19 -7.87 -10.39 13.25
CA ASP A 19 -6.71 -10.85 14.03
C ASP A 19 -6.50 -12.38 13.93
N SER A 20 -7.58 -13.16 13.78
CA SER A 20 -7.47 -14.63 13.65
C SER A 20 -6.95 -15.10 12.28
N LEU A 21 -7.18 -14.33 11.20
CA LEU A 21 -6.71 -14.69 9.86
C LEU A 21 -5.22 -14.36 9.64
N ILE A 22 -4.73 -13.26 10.24
CA ILE A 22 -3.31 -12.88 10.19
C ILE A 22 -2.45 -13.93 10.89
N ASN A 23 -2.91 -14.46 12.04
CA ASN A 23 -2.19 -15.50 12.78
C ASN A 23 -2.04 -16.84 12.03
N THR A 24 -2.83 -17.07 10.99
CA THR A 24 -2.87 -18.34 10.25
C THR A 24 -1.89 -18.37 9.06
N ILE A 25 -1.42 -17.21 8.59
CA ILE A 25 -0.50 -17.14 7.44
C ILE A 25 0.95 -17.09 7.95
N GLN A 26 1.53 -18.27 8.16
CA GLN A 26 2.93 -18.47 8.57
C GLN A 26 3.89 -18.34 7.39
N ASP A 27 3.69 -17.36 6.51
CA ASP A 27 4.67 -17.10 5.46
C ASP A 27 5.87 -16.38 6.09
N PRO A 28 7.11 -16.87 5.87
CA PRO A 28 8.30 -16.30 6.49
C PRO A 28 8.52 -14.83 6.11
N ASP A 29 8.02 -14.44 4.93
CA ASP A 29 8.08 -13.06 4.44
C ASP A 29 7.11 -12.12 5.18
N ILE A 30 5.92 -12.63 5.55
CA ILE A 30 4.92 -11.87 6.31
C ILE A 30 5.40 -11.69 7.76
N LEU A 31 5.95 -12.74 8.36
CA LEU A 31 6.52 -12.67 9.72
C LEU A 31 7.69 -11.68 9.80
N ALA A 32 8.63 -11.76 8.85
CA ALA A 32 9.74 -10.82 8.78
C ALA A 32 9.23 -9.37 8.64
N PHE A 33 8.20 -9.16 7.81
CA PHE A 33 7.59 -7.84 7.65
C PHE A 33 6.96 -7.32 8.96
N GLU A 34 6.27 -8.17 9.73
CA GLU A 34 5.71 -7.79 11.02
C GLU A 34 6.79 -7.46 12.05
N GLU A 35 7.86 -8.26 12.13
CA GLU A 35 9.01 -7.97 12.99
C GLU A 35 9.66 -6.63 12.64
N HIS A 36 9.81 -6.33 11.34
CA HIS A 36 10.32 -5.04 10.87
C HIS A 36 9.41 -3.88 11.27
N LYS A 37 8.08 -4.06 11.14
CA LYS A 37 7.09 -3.07 11.54
C LYS A 37 7.15 -2.81 13.05
N GLN A 38 7.27 -3.83 13.88
CA GLN A 38 7.39 -3.69 15.33
C GLN A 38 8.69 -2.96 15.71
N LEU A 39 9.84 -3.37 15.16
CA LEU A 39 11.12 -2.73 15.45
C LEU A 39 11.14 -1.25 15.04
N PHE A 40 10.47 -0.91 13.93
CA PHE A 40 10.29 0.48 13.52
C PHE A 40 9.44 1.25 14.53
N TRP A 41 8.30 0.72 14.97
CA TRP A 41 7.43 1.39 15.95
C TRP A 41 8.10 1.59 17.30
N ASP A 42 8.86 0.60 17.78
CA ASP A 42 9.60 0.71 19.03
C ASP A 42 10.68 1.79 18.96
N THR A 43 11.43 1.81 17.86
CA THR A 43 12.45 2.85 17.64
C THR A 43 11.83 4.23 17.48
N PHE A 44 10.70 4.34 16.78
CA PHE A 44 9.97 5.60 16.61
C PHE A 44 9.52 6.16 17.95
N THR A 45 8.91 5.31 18.78
CA THR A 45 8.43 5.65 20.11
C THR A 45 9.58 6.07 21.01
N GLN A 46 10.72 5.37 20.97
CA GLN A 46 11.93 5.73 21.71
C GLN A 46 12.52 7.07 21.28
N ILE A 47 12.58 7.36 19.97
CA ILE A 47 13.11 8.64 19.46
C ILE A 47 12.18 9.77 19.86
N ARG A 48 10.87 9.58 19.75
CA ARG A 48 9.87 10.59 20.14
C ARG A 48 9.89 10.89 21.64
N ALA A 49 10.12 9.87 22.48
CA ALA A 49 10.27 10.05 23.92
C ALA A 49 11.56 10.82 24.28
N LYS A 50 12.65 10.60 23.55
CA LYS A 50 13.93 11.32 23.76
C LYS A 50 13.94 12.73 23.17
N HIS A 51 13.12 12.96 22.15
CA HIS A 51 13.10 14.19 21.39
C HIS A 51 11.65 14.65 21.11
N PRO A 52 10.95 15.18 22.13
CA PRO A 52 9.57 15.63 21.96
C PRO A 52 9.43 16.87 21.05
N ASP A 53 10.52 17.64 20.87
CA ASP A 53 10.50 18.92 20.13
C ASP A 53 10.80 18.76 18.62
N LEU A 54 11.19 17.57 18.17
CA LEU A 54 11.60 17.34 16.78
C LEU A 54 10.41 17.08 15.86
N ASP A 55 10.45 17.72 14.69
CA ASP A 55 9.45 17.54 13.63
C ASP A 55 9.33 16.07 13.20
N ILE A 56 8.09 15.65 12.92
CA ILE A 56 7.70 14.27 12.62
C ILE A 56 8.50 13.72 11.43
N LYS A 57 8.78 14.55 10.43
CA LYS A 57 9.59 14.16 9.26
C LYS A 57 11.03 13.80 9.65
N LYS A 58 11.63 14.56 10.56
CA LYS A 58 12.99 14.29 11.07
C LYS A 58 13.01 13.06 11.97
N VAL A 59 12.00 12.88 12.81
CA VAL A 59 11.82 11.67 13.64
C VAL A 59 11.71 10.43 12.77
N GLY A 60 10.93 10.48 11.69
CA GLY A 60 10.83 9.39 10.72
C GLY A 60 12.18 9.02 10.09
N LYS A 61 12.96 10.02 9.65
CA LYS A 61 14.30 9.79 9.07
C LYS A 61 15.28 9.15 10.07
N LEU A 62 15.27 9.62 11.32
CA LEU A 62 16.11 9.05 12.39
C LEU A 62 15.68 7.62 12.73
N THR A 63 14.38 7.36 12.78
CA THR A 63 13.81 6.04 13.04
C THR A 63 14.23 5.05 11.97
N ALA A 64 14.06 5.42 10.70
CA ALA A 64 14.47 4.59 9.58
C ALA A 64 15.97 4.27 9.64
N TRP A 65 16.82 5.28 9.88
CA TRP A 65 18.27 5.07 10.00
C TRP A 65 18.63 4.13 11.17
N GLN A 66 18.00 4.31 12.32
CA GLN A 66 18.27 3.51 13.50
C GLN A 66 17.74 2.07 13.37
N ALA A 67 16.59 1.87 12.74
CA ALA A 67 16.06 0.57 12.39
C ALA A 67 16.99 -0.17 11.42
N LEU A 68 17.43 0.50 10.34
CA LEU A 68 18.41 -0.03 9.39
C LEU A 68 19.73 -0.44 10.04
N ALA A 69 20.17 0.30 11.07
CA ALA A 69 21.39 -0.01 11.80
C ALA A 69 21.27 -1.27 12.69
N LYS A 70 20.06 -1.54 13.23
CA LYS A 70 19.76 -2.71 14.07
C LYS A 70 19.50 -3.99 13.27
N MET A 71 19.11 -3.87 12.00
CA MET A 71 18.81 -5.01 11.14
C MET A 71 20.04 -5.88 10.84
N PRO A 72 19.84 -7.19 10.58
CA PRO A 72 20.91 -8.10 10.18
C PRO A 72 21.53 -7.65 8.85
N LYS A 73 22.80 -7.28 8.88
CA LYS A 73 23.54 -6.83 7.70
C LYS A 73 23.90 -8.01 6.80
N SER A 74 23.58 -7.91 5.51
CA SER A 74 23.94 -8.91 4.50
C SER A 74 25.45 -9.01 4.25
N ARG A 75 25.89 -10.12 3.64
CA ARG A 75 27.31 -10.36 3.30
C ARG A 75 27.90 -9.24 2.45
N ALA A 76 27.14 -8.74 1.47
CA ALA A 76 27.57 -7.65 0.60
C ALA A 76 27.87 -6.37 1.41
N VAL A 77 27.00 -6.01 2.36
CA VAL A 77 27.19 -4.84 3.24
C VAL A 77 28.48 -4.97 4.07
N ARG A 78 28.77 -6.16 4.61
CA ARG A 78 30.00 -6.39 5.38
C ARG A 78 31.25 -6.27 4.52
N ARG A 79 31.22 -6.77 3.27
CA ARG A 79 32.34 -6.65 2.32
C ARG A 79 32.59 -5.18 1.94
N VAL A 80 31.53 -4.41 1.67
CA VAL A 80 31.64 -2.98 1.36
C VAL A 80 32.20 -2.20 2.55
N GLN A 81 31.75 -2.49 3.78
CA GLN A 81 32.27 -1.85 4.99
C GLN A 81 33.75 -2.17 5.23
N ALA A 82 34.19 -3.41 4.99
CA ALA A 82 35.59 -3.80 5.12
C ALA A 82 36.47 -3.07 4.10
N ILE A 83 36.07 -3.04 2.82
CA ILE A 83 36.77 -2.29 1.77
C ILE A 83 36.82 -0.81 2.14
N ARG A 84 35.69 -0.20 2.53
CA ARG A 84 35.62 1.22 2.93
C ARG A 84 36.57 1.55 4.09
N LYS A 85 36.75 0.65 5.06
CA LYS A 85 37.72 0.82 6.16
C LYS A 85 39.16 0.76 5.68
N LEU A 86 39.47 -0.11 4.71
CA LEU A 86 40.82 -0.26 4.15
C LEU A 86 41.22 0.90 3.23
N THR A 87 40.28 1.44 2.47
CA THR A 87 40.51 2.57 1.54
C THR A 87 40.37 3.94 2.22
N ALA A 88 40.54 4.02 3.54
CA ALA A 88 40.44 5.26 4.34
C ALA A 88 39.13 6.06 4.12
N GLY A 89 38.03 5.38 3.84
CA GLY A 89 36.73 6.01 3.63
C GLY A 89 36.45 6.50 2.20
N VAL A 90 37.36 6.28 1.23
CA VAL A 90 37.12 6.58 -0.19
C VAL A 90 36.06 5.64 -0.73
N SER A 91 34.89 6.19 -1.07
CA SER A 91 33.82 5.48 -1.75
C SER A 91 34.25 5.19 -3.19
N LEU A 92 34.71 3.96 -3.46
CA LEU A 92 35.04 3.50 -4.83
C LEU A 92 33.79 3.19 -5.68
N PHE A 93 32.61 3.20 -5.05
CA PHE A 93 31.34 3.05 -5.72
C PHE A 93 30.71 4.43 -5.80
N ARG A 94 30.31 4.82 -7.03
CA ARG A 94 29.44 5.97 -7.26
C ARG A 94 28.27 5.85 -6.28
N GLU A 95 28.00 6.91 -5.52
CA GLU A 95 26.75 7.01 -4.77
C GLU A 95 25.65 6.69 -5.77
N PHE A 96 25.04 5.52 -5.65
CA PHE A 96 23.72 5.36 -6.20
C PHE A 96 22.93 6.34 -5.36
N ASP A 97 22.55 7.45 -5.98
CA ASP A 97 21.51 8.30 -5.45
C ASP A 97 20.43 7.33 -4.99
N ILE A 98 20.25 7.26 -3.67
CA ILE A 98 19.09 6.59 -3.11
C ILE A 98 17.97 7.32 -3.82
N ILE A 99 17.34 6.66 -4.79
CA ILE A 99 16.20 7.19 -5.51
C ILE A 99 15.27 7.60 -4.37
N GLU A 100 15.16 8.91 -4.11
CA GLU A 100 14.10 9.41 -3.25
C GLU A 100 12.87 8.72 -3.79
N PRO A 101 12.14 7.92 -2.99
CA PRO A 101 10.97 7.20 -3.50
C PRO A 101 10.18 8.26 -4.23
N LEU A 102 10.09 8.11 -5.55
CA LEU A 102 9.56 9.12 -6.43
C LEU A 102 8.20 9.45 -5.81
N VAL A 103 8.10 10.57 -5.09
CA VAL A 103 6.82 11.06 -4.62
C VAL A 103 6.10 11.22 -5.93
N PRO A 104 5.10 10.37 -6.26
CA PRO A 104 4.58 10.28 -7.61
C PRO A 104 4.19 11.71 -7.96
N GLY A 105 5.00 12.31 -8.82
CA GLY A 105 5.04 13.75 -8.96
C GLY A 105 3.79 14.08 -9.72
N MET A 106 2.69 14.39 -9.01
CA MET A 106 1.34 14.64 -9.54
C MET A 106 1.25 14.22 -11.00
N GLU A 107 1.31 12.91 -11.26
CA GLU A 107 1.21 12.45 -12.63
C GLU A 107 -0.21 12.84 -13.03
N THR A 108 -0.32 13.81 -13.94
CA THR A 108 -1.58 14.20 -14.53
C THR A 108 -1.98 13.06 -15.46
N LYS A 109 -2.44 11.97 -14.86
CA LYS A 109 -2.88 10.76 -15.53
C LYS A 109 -4.19 10.33 -14.89
N ILE A 110 -5.19 10.19 -15.75
CA ILE A 110 -6.45 9.56 -15.36
C ILE A 110 -6.18 8.06 -15.25
N THR A 111 -6.42 7.50 -14.08
CA THR A 111 -6.21 6.08 -13.78
C THR A 111 -7.56 5.43 -13.49
N VAL A 112 -7.81 4.31 -14.17
CA VAL A 112 -9.02 3.50 -13.95
C VAL A 112 -8.58 2.22 -13.25
N SER A 113 -9.24 1.88 -12.15
CA SER A 113 -8.89 0.72 -11.33
C SER A 113 -10.11 0.00 -10.79
N PHE A 114 -9.96 -1.27 -10.42
CA PHE A 114 -10.98 -2.02 -9.70
C PHE A 114 -10.84 -1.82 -8.20
N SER A 115 -11.96 -1.59 -7.52
CA SER A 115 -11.99 -1.30 -6.07
C SER A 115 -13.09 -2.14 -5.41
N PRO A 116 -12.75 -3.29 -4.77
CA PRO A 116 -11.42 -3.87 -4.54
C PRO A 116 -10.73 -4.48 -5.78
N SER A 117 -9.43 -4.79 -5.67
CA SER A 117 -8.65 -5.43 -6.74
C SER A 117 -8.97 -6.91 -6.96
N GLN A 118 -9.58 -7.57 -5.96
CA GLN A 118 -9.97 -8.97 -6.01
C GLN A 118 -11.37 -9.14 -5.44
N TYR A 119 -12.19 -9.93 -6.13
CA TYR A 119 -13.54 -10.30 -5.71
C TYR A 119 -13.60 -11.81 -5.48
N ILE A 120 -14.27 -12.21 -4.41
CA ILE A 120 -14.53 -13.62 -4.09
C ILE A 120 -16.04 -13.78 -4.02
N CYS A 121 -16.57 -14.76 -4.75
CA CYS A 121 -18.00 -15.01 -4.86
C CYS A 121 -18.26 -16.50 -4.71
N MET A 122 -19.44 -16.84 -4.18
CA MET A 122 -19.95 -18.21 -4.20
C MET A 122 -20.63 -18.48 -5.54
N GLU A 123 -20.60 -19.72 -6.01
CA GLU A 123 -21.25 -20.15 -7.26
C GLU A 123 -22.75 -19.82 -7.32
N ASN A 124 -23.42 -19.77 -6.18
CA ASN A 124 -24.86 -19.55 -6.07
C ASN A 124 -25.29 -18.07 -5.96
N ILE A 125 -24.36 -17.12 -6.08
CA ILE A 125 -24.66 -15.69 -5.90
C ILE A 125 -25.49 -15.11 -7.06
N GLY A 126 -25.45 -15.77 -8.23
CA GLY A 126 -26.18 -15.39 -9.44
C GLY A 126 -25.60 -14.17 -10.16
N LYS A 127 -25.43 -13.02 -9.47
CA LYS A 127 -24.86 -11.80 -10.04
C LYS A 127 -23.80 -11.20 -9.13
N VAL A 128 -22.68 -10.82 -9.73
CA VAL A 128 -21.55 -10.16 -9.06
C VAL A 128 -21.46 -8.72 -9.52
N LEU A 129 -21.41 -7.78 -8.56
CA LEU A 129 -21.21 -6.37 -8.84
C LEU A 129 -19.72 -6.04 -8.69
N ILE A 130 -19.06 -5.73 -9.81
CA ILE A 130 -17.66 -5.30 -9.84
C ILE A 130 -17.63 -3.79 -9.91
N GLN A 131 -17.04 -3.17 -8.90
CA GLN A 131 -16.87 -1.71 -8.85
C GLN A 131 -15.60 -1.27 -9.58
N VAL A 132 -15.77 -0.26 -10.43
CA VAL A 132 -14.69 0.42 -11.15
C VAL A 132 -14.60 1.83 -10.62
N GLU A 133 -13.39 2.26 -10.26
CA GLU A 133 -13.11 3.59 -9.74
C GLU A 133 -12.20 4.33 -10.72
N VAL A 134 -12.57 5.58 -11.01
CA VAL A 134 -11.80 6.48 -11.87
C VAL A 134 -11.17 7.56 -11.02
N ASP A 135 -9.84 7.50 -10.90
CA ASP A 135 -9.05 8.58 -10.32
C ASP A 135 -8.59 9.53 -11.43
N ARG A 136 -9.09 10.76 -11.38
CA ARG A 136 -8.75 11.82 -12.34
C ARG A 136 -7.54 12.64 -11.89
N GLY A 137 -7.01 12.39 -10.69
CA GLY A 137 -5.88 13.12 -10.13
C GLY A 137 -6.15 14.63 -10.13
N SER A 138 -5.22 15.40 -10.71
CA SER A 138 -5.32 16.87 -10.80
C SER A 138 -5.95 17.39 -12.10
N PHE A 139 -6.58 16.53 -12.92
CA PHE A 139 -7.25 16.99 -14.14
C PHE A 139 -8.47 17.85 -13.79
N GLN A 140 -8.41 19.15 -14.14
CA GLN A 140 -9.51 20.09 -13.93
C GLN A 140 -10.46 20.18 -15.12
N GLU A 141 -10.07 19.64 -16.28
CA GLU A 141 -10.92 19.67 -17.46
C GLU A 141 -12.01 18.59 -17.40
N PRO A 142 -13.23 18.88 -17.86
CA PRO A 142 -14.32 17.93 -17.88
C PRO A 142 -14.12 16.87 -18.97
N THR A 143 -13.34 15.82 -18.68
CA THR A 143 -13.06 14.72 -19.62
C THR A 143 -14.09 13.60 -19.50
N ILE A 144 -14.56 13.05 -20.63
CA ILE A 144 -15.38 11.83 -20.64
C ILE A 144 -14.43 10.63 -20.73
N VAL A 145 -14.58 9.65 -19.85
CA VAL A 145 -13.71 8.46 -19.82
C VAL A 145 -14.53 7.25 -20.28
N THR A 146 -14.13 6.64 -21.40
CA THR A 146 -14.76 5.43 -21.93
C THR A 146 -13.86 4.22 -21.69
N VAL A 147 -14.39 3.22 -20.99
CA VAL A 147 -13.67 2.00 -20.59
C VAL A 147 -14.33 0.79 -21.24
N HIS A 148 -13.58 0.09 -22.07
CA HIS A 148 -14.01 -1.20 -22.62
C HIS A 148 -13.69 -2.30 -21.60
N TYR A 149 -14.66 -3.15 -21.31
CA TYR A 149 -14.47 -4.28 -20.41
C TYR A 149 -14.91 -5.59 -21.08
N LYS A 150 -14.25 -6.68 -20.69
CA LYS A 150 -14.61 -8.04 -21.08
C LYS A 150 -14.19 -9.02 -19.99
N THR A 151 -14.96 -10.08 -19.80
CA THR A 151 -14.57 -11.25 -19.01
C THR A 151 -13.59 -12.11 -19.81
N ILE A 152 -12.60 -12.72 -19.14
CA ILE A 152 -11.59 -13.57 -19.78
C ILE A 152 -11.50 -14.87 -18.97
N GLU A 153 -11.40 -15.99 -19.68
CA GLU A 153 -11.21 -17.32 -19.10
C GLU A 153 -9.79 -17.46 -18.54
N ASP A 154 -9.65 -18.16 -17.44
CA ASP A 154 -8.35 -18.58 -16.89
C ASP A 154 -8.47 -20.03 -16.43
N SER A 155 -8.89 -20.25 -15.18
CA SER A 155 -9.28 -21.57 -14.67
C SER A 155 -10.78 -21.85 -14.84
N ALA A 156 -11.61 -20.81 -14.78
CA ALA A 156 -13.06 -20.88 -15.00
C ALA A 156 -13.39 -20.81 -16.50
N LYS A 157 -14.34 -21.62 -16.96
CA LYS A 157 -14.80 -21.69 -18.35
C LYS A 157 -16.04 -20.84 -18.58
N ALA A 158 -16.06 -20.08 -19.67
CA ALA A 158 -17.23 -19.32 -20.06
C ALA A 158 -18.36 -20.25 -20.53
N GLY A 159 -19.59 -19.96 -20.10
CA GLY A 159 -20.79 -20.75 -20.38
C GLY A 159 -21.04 -21.89 -19.40
N ASP A 160 -20.00 -22.40 -18.74
CA ASP A 160 -20.12 -23.41 -17.68
C ASP A 160 -20.09 -22.74 -16.29
N ASP A 161 -19.01 -22.03 -15.95
CA ASP A 161 -18.79 -21.44 -14.61
C ASP A 161 -19.31 -20.00 -14.50
N TYR A 162 -19.33 -19.27 -15.61
CA TYR A 162 -19.85 -17.91 -15.67
C TYR A 162 -20.35 -17.56 -17.08
N GLU A 163 -21.31 -16.64 -17.18
CA GLU A 163 -21.74 -16.10 -18.46
C GLU A 163 -20.78 -14.99 -18.93
N PRO A 164 -20.17 -15.10 -20.13
CA PRO A 164 -19.22 -14.11 -20.60
C PRO A 164 -19.92 -12.79 -20.94
N ILE A 165 -19.37 -11.67 -20.45
CA ILE A 165 -19.90 -10.33 -20.67
C ILE A 165 -18.79 -9.42 -21.21
N GLN A 166 -19.13 -8.61 -22.19
CA GLN A 166 -18.30 -7.52 -22.70
C GLN A 166 -19.14 -6.28 -22.94
N GLY A 167 -18.54 -5.10 -22.80
CA GLY A 167 -19.25 -3.85 -22.96
C GLY A 167 -18.37 -2.62 -22.86
N ILE A 168 -19.03 -1.47 -22.77
CA ILE A 168 -18.40 -0.16 -22.64
C ILE A 168 -19.06 0.55 -21.47
N ILE A 169 -18.27 1.08 -20.55
CA ILE A 169 -18.70 1.96 -19.46
C ILE A 169 -18.20 3.36 -19.78
N THR A 170 -19.09 4.34 -19.70
CA THR A 170 -18.75 5.75 -19.97
C THR A 170 -18.95 6.54 -18.71
N PHE A 171 -17.88 7.13 -18.18
CA PHE A 171 -17.90 7.99 -17.01
C PHE A 171 -17.98 9.46 -17.43
N LEU A 172 -19.03 10.15 -16.99
CA LEU A 172 -19.20 11.57 -17.21
C LEU A 172 -18.16 12.38 -16.41
N PRO A 173 -17.92 13.66 -16.77
CA PRO A 173 -16.87 14.49 -16.19
C PRO A 173 -16.79 14.62 -14.65
N HIS A 174 -17.84 14.22 -13.93
CA HIS A 174 -17.92 14.29 -12.47
C HIS A 174 -18.21 12.94 -11.81
N GLU A 175 -18.23 11.86 -12.59
CA GLU A 175 -18.46 10.50 -12.08
C GLU A 175 -17.12 9.85 -11.75
N ILE A 176 -17.10 9.19 -10.59
CA ILE A 176 -15.93 8.50 -10.02
C ILE A 176 -16.16 6.99 -9.87
N LYS A 177 -17.42 6.52 -9.87
CA LYS A 177 -17.86 5.13 -9.67
C LYS A 177 -19.19 4.89 -10.38
#